data_AF-A0A352PNC1-F1
#
_entry.id   AF-A0A352PNC1-F1
#
_cell.length_a   1.000
_cell.length_b   1.000
_cell.length_c   1.000
_cell.angle_alpha   90.00
_cell.angle_beta   90.00
_cell.angle_gamma   90.00
#
_symmetry.space_group_name_H-M   'P 1'
#
loop_
_entity.id
_entity.type
_entity.pdbx_description
1 polymer ?
#
loop_
_entity_poly.entity_id
_entity_poly.type
_entity_poly.pdbx_seq_one_letter_code
_entity_poly.pdbx_strand_id
1 'polypeptide(L)'
;NLLNSLKEHYDVIFDCIDDVQAKVDLIDYSLQRKSKIIVCCGTAKKIDSTQLKMGFLSETGDPLAKAVKRKLKENGKNFEKIYAVFSLEKSVDCNNKELPSLPTVPCAAGIAMVSYFVKLS
;
A
#
# COMPACT_ATOMS: atom_id res chain seq x y z
N ASN A 1 -19.56 -1.01 -7.63
CA ASN A 1 -18.26 -1.52 -7.18
C ASN A 1 -17.26 -1.30 -8.30
N LEU A 2 -16.28 -0.38 -8.14
CA LEU A 2 -15.36 0.08 -9.19
C LEU A 2 -14.64 -1.10 -9.89
N LEU A 3 -14.32 -2.15 -9.13
CA LEU A 3 -13.61 -3.32 -9.63
C LEU A 3 -14.41 -4.15 -10.63
N ASN A 4 -15.74 -4.11 -10.57
CA ASN A 4 -16.59 -4.79 -11.56
C ASN A 4 -16.58 -4.07 -12.92
N SER A 5 -16.09 -2.82 -12.98
CA SER A 5 -15.89 -2.09 -14.24
C SER A 5 -14.54 -2.37 -14.89
N LEU A 6 -13.59 -2.98 -14.16
CA LEU A 6 -12.30 -3.40 -14.69
C LEU A 6 -12.48 -4.69 -15.49
N LYS A 7 -12.71 -4.52 -16.80
CA LYS A 7 -12.90 -5.62 -17.76
C LYS A 7 -11.59 -6.27 -18.20
N GLU A 8 -10.50 -5.52 -18.14
CA GLU A 8 -9.18 -5.96 -18.60
C GLU A 8 -8.44 -6.76 -17.53
N HIS A 9 -7.59 -7.69 -17.97
CA HIS A 9 -6.62 -8.37 -17.12
C HIS A 9 -5.35 -7.50 -17.00
N TYR A 10 -4.88 -7.30 -15.78
CA TYR A 10 -3.63 -6.59 -15.50
C TYR A 10 -2.59 -7.57 -14.97
N ASP A 11 -1.41 -7.63 -15.57
CA ASP A 11 -0.31 -8.45 -15.06
C ASP A 11 0.25 -7.90 -13.74
N VAL A 12 0.19 -6.58 -13.60
CA VAL A 12 0.78 -5.82 -12.50
C VAL A 12 -0.17 -4.71 -12.06
N ILE A 13 -0.36 -4.59 -10.76
CA ILE A 13 -1.20 -3.59 -10.11
C ILE A 13 -0.34 -2.82 -9.10
N PHE A 14 -0.33 -1.49 -9.23
CA PHE A 14 0.22 -0.59 -8.23
C PHE A 14 -0.93 0.05 -7.47
N ASP A 15 -1.01 -0.24 -6.17
CA ASP A 15 -2.08 0.25 -5.33
C ASP A 15 -1.65 1.48 -4.53
N CYS A 16 -2.22 2.64 -4.87
CA CYS A 16 -2.01 3.93 -4.20
C CYS A 16 -3.29 4.47 -3.52
N ILE A 17 -4.26 3.59 -3.24
CA ILE A 17 -5.53 3.95 -2.61
C ILE A 17 -5.29 4.25 -1.12
N ASP A 18 -6.05 5.18 -0.53
CA ASP A 18 -6.03 5.50 0.90
C ASP A 18 -7.26 4.98 1.66
N ASP A 19 -8.38 4.75 0.99
CA ASP A 19 -9.54 4.07 1.57
C ASP A 19 -9.27 2.59 1.87
N VAL A 20 -9.60 2.16 3.09
CA VAL A 20 -9.33 0.81 3.58
C VAL A 20 -10.14 -0.24 2.80
N GLN A 21 -11.42 0.02 2.51
CA GLN A 21 -12.27 -0.98 1.85
C GLN A 21 -11.86 -1.16 0.39
N ALA A 22 -11.72 -0.08 -0.35
CA ALA A 22 -11.31 -0.11 -1.74
C ALA A 22 -9.93 -0.76 -1.92
N LYS A 23 -8.99 -0.51 -0.99
CA LYS A 23 -7.69 -1.18 -0.98
C LYS A 23 -7.81 -2.69 -0.78
N VAL A 24 -8.63 -3.14 0.18
CA VAL A 24 -8.88 -4.57 0.43
C VAL A 24 -9.52 -5.24 -0.77
N ASP A 25 -10.51 -4.58 -1.39
CA ASP A 25 -11.19 -5.11 -2.56
C ASP A 25 -10.22 -5.24 -3.76
N LEU A 26 -9.32 -4.27 -3.95
CA LEU A 26 -8.29 -4.32 -5.00
C LEU A 26 -7.27 -5.44 -4.76
N ILE A 27 -6.86 -5.64 -3.51
CA ILE A 27 -5.99 -6.76 -3.13
C ILE A 27 -6.69 -8.08 -3.43
N ASP A 28 -7.96 -8.24 -3.04
CA ASP A 28 -8.70 -9.47 -3.31
C ASP A 28 -8.86 -9.70 -4.82
N TYR A 29 -9.20 -8.66 -5.58
CA TYR A 29 -9.25 -8.69 -7.05
C TYR A 29 -7.93 -9.20 -7.65
N SER A 30 -6.80 -8.69 -7.18
CA SER A 30 -5.47 -9.09 -7.64
C SER A 30 -5.18 -10.56 -7.33
N LEU A 31 -5.51 -11.01 -6.12
CA LEU A 31 -5.31 -12.40 -5.70
C LEU A 31 -6.16 -13.37 -6.53
N GLN A 32 -7.42 -13.02 -6.80
CA GLN A 32 -8.33 -13.85 -7.61
C GLN A 32 -7.85 -13.98 -9.06
N ARG A 33 -7.28 -12.93 -9.64
CA ARG A 33 -6.77 -12.91 -11.01
C ARG A 33 -5.32 -13.34 -11.14
N LYS A 34 -4.63 -13.60 -10.02
CA LYS A 34 -3.19 -13.90 -9.96
C LYS A 34 -2.32 -12.77 -10.54
N SER A 35 -2.81 -11.54 -10.49
CA SER A 35 -2.04 -10.34 -10.82
C SER A 35 -0.98 -10.10 -9.74
N LYS A 36 0.20 -9.61 -10.14
CA LYS A 36 1.19 -9.11 -9.17
C LYS A 36 0.68 -7.79 -8.61
N ILE A 37 0.76 -7.59 -7.30
CA ILE A 37 0.37 -6.33 -6.65
C ILE A 37 1.45 -5.81 -5.72
N ILE A 38 1.68 -4.49 -5.80
CA ILE A 38 2.51 -3.73 -4.85
C ILE A 38 1.63 -2.67 -4.20
N VAL A 39 1.58 -2.69 -2.87
CA VAL A 39 0.71 -1.83 -2.06
C VAL A 39 1.49 -0.64 -1.51
N CYS A 40 1.00 0.57 -1.72
CA CYS A 40 1.47 1.77 -1.01
C CYS A 40 0.79 1.86 0.36
N CYS A 41 1.59 1.97 1.42
CA CYS A 41 1.08 2.18 2.78
C CYS A 41 1.03 3.68 3.14
N GLY A 42 0.63 4.01 4.37
CA GLY A 42 0.47 5.41 4.79
C GLY A 42 1.77 6.22 4.76
N THR A 43 1.80 7.28 3.97
CA THR A 43 2.92 8.25 3.87
C THR A 43 2.64 9.58 4.58
N ALA A 44 1.44 9.78 5.09
CA ALA A 44 1.09 10.96 5.86
C ALA A 44 1.85 11.01 7.20
N LYS A 45 2.10 12.23 7.69
CA LYS A 45 2.86 12.50 8.93
C LYS A 45 4.29 11.93 8.89
N LYS A 46 4.89 11.92 7.70
CA LYS A 46 6.28 11.51 7.44
C LYS A 46 7.03 12.68 6.82
N ILE A 47 8.30 12.82 7.17
CA ILE A 47 9.15 13.89 6.65
C ILE A 47 10.46 13.38 6.04
N ASP A 48 10.80 12.11 6.26
CA ASP A 48 12.05 11.53 5.77
C ASP A 48 11.80 10.45 4.72
N SER A 49 11.94 10.84 3.45
CA SER A 49 11.78 9.92 2.32
C SER A 49 12.86 8.84 2.26
N THR A 50 13.99 8.99 2.97
CA THR A 50 15.07 7.99 2.98
C THR A 50 14.73 6.78 3.83
N GLN A 51 13.71 6.88 4.69
CA GLN A 51 13.22 5.78 5.52
C GLN A 51 12.14 4.92 4.86
N LEU A 52 11.84 5.16 3.58
CA LEU A 52 10.99 4.27 2.80
C LEU A 52 11.70 2.94 2.55
N LYS A 53 10.95 1.85 2.76
CA LYS A 53 11.40 0.48 2.60
C LYS A 53 10.40 -0.30 1.74
N MET A 54 10.94 -1.18 0.89
CA MET A 54 10.18 -2.25 0.24
C MET A 54 10.24 -3.52 1.09
N GLY A 55 9.11 -4.19 1.25
CA GLY A 55 9.00 -5.45 1.99
C GLY A 55 7.64 -6.07 1.82
N PHE A 56 7.21 -6.87 2.79
CA PHE A 56 5.87 -7.44 2.81
C PHE A 56 4.89 -6.60 3.62
N LEU A 57 3.61 -6.64 3.24
CA LEU A 57 2.52 -5.97 3.96
C LEU A 57 2.43 -6.44 5.42
N SER A 58 2.84 -7.68 5.73
CA SER A 58 2.91 -8.18 7.11
C SER A 58 3.92 -7.43 7.98
N GLU A 59 4.99 -6.87 7.41
CA GLU A 59 6.07 -6.17 8.13
C GLU A 59 5.71 -4.74 8.58
N THR A 60 4.76 -4.07 7.91
CA THR A 60 4.41 -2.68 8.24
C THR A 60 3.44 -2.56 9.41
N GLY A 61 3.53 -1.45 10.16
CA GLY A 61 2.72 -1.17 11.34
C GLY A 61 1.92 0.14 11.29
N ASP A 62 1.86 0.83 10.15
CA ASP A 62 1.11 2.08 10.03
C ASP A 62 -0.42 1.87 10.17
N PRO A 63 -1.19 2.91 10.56
CA PRO A 63 -2.63 2.76 10.81
C PRO A 63 -3.43 2.24 9.61
N LEU A 64 -3.09 2.66 8.39
CA LEU A 64 -3.77 2.23 7.17
C LEU A 64 -3.48 0.74 6.93
N ALA A 65 -2.21 0.32 6.95
CA ALA A 65 -1.85 -1.08 6.77
C ALA A 65 -2.43 -2.00 7.86
N LYS A 66 -2.49 -1.55 9.12
CA LYS A 66 -3.14 -2.30 10.21
C LYS A 66 -4.63 -2.54 9.93
N ALA A 67 -5.35 -1.51 9.50
CA ALA A 67 -6.77 -1.62 9.17
C ALA A 67 -7.00 -2.57 7.99
N VAL A 68 -6.17 -2.46 6.94
CA VAL A 68 -6.20 -3.33 5.76
C VAL A 68 -5.94 -4.78 6.14
N LYS A 69 -4.86 -5.06 6.88
CA LYS A 69 -4.52 -6.42 7.35
C LYS A 69 -5.62 -7.04 8.18
N ARG A 70 -6.25 -6.27 9.06
CA ARG A 70 -7.38 -6.74 9.85
C ARG A 70 -8.54 -7.19 8.96
N LYS A 71 -8.96 -6.36 8.00
CA LYS A 71 -10.03 -6.71 7.05
C LYS A 71 -9.66 -7.88 6.14
N LEU A 72 -8.43 -7.97 5.66
CA LEU A 72 -7.96 -9.11 4.87
C LEU A 72 -8.05 -10.41 5.68
N LYS A 73 -7.64 -10.37 6.96
CA LYS A 73 -7.75 -11.51 7.88
C LYS A 73 -9.21 -11.91 8.12
N GLU A 74 -10.09 -10.94 8.34
CA GLU A 74 -11.55 -11.17 8.49
C GLU A 74 -12.13 -11.83 7.23
N ASN A 75 -11.64 -11.46 6.05
CA ASN A 75 -12.04 -12.04 4.76
C ASN A 75 -11.31 -13.36 4.41
N GLY A 76 -10.52 -13.92 5.33
CA GLY A 76 -9.77 -15.16 5.12
C GLY A 76 -8.64 -15.07 4.09
N LYS A 77 -8.12 -13.87 3.82
CA LYS A 77 -7.06 -13.63 2.83
C LYS A 77 -5.68 -13.62 3.49
N ASN A 78 -4.72 -14.31 2.87
CA ASN A 78 -3.32 -14.30 3.29
C ASN A 78 -2.59 -13.10 2.66
N PHE A 79 -1.95 -12.28 3.50
CA PHE A 79 -1.21 -11.09 3.07
C PHE A 79 0.31 -11.19 3.28
N GLU A 80 0.84 -12.34 3.72
CA GLU A 80 2.27 -12.54 4.02
C GLU A 80 3.18 -12.40 2.79
N LYS A 81 2.64 -12.59 1.59
CA LYS A 81 3.38 -12.50 0.31
C LYS A 81 3.00 -11.29 -0.53
N ILE A 82 2.29 -10.33 0.05
CA ILE A 82 1.91 -9.10 -0.66
C ILE A 82 3.03 -8.09 -0.47
N TYR A 83 3.60 -7.61 -1.57
CA TYR A 83 4.64 -6.57 -1.53
C TYR A 83 4.04 -5.22 -1.14
N ALA A 84 4.78 -4.45 -0.34
CA ALA A 84 4.39 -3.12 0.09
C ALA A 84 5.58 -2.16 0.14
N VAL A 85 5.29 -0.87 -0.10
CA VAL A 85 6.18 0.25 0.26
C VAL A 85 5.64 0.91 1.53
N PHE A 86 6.51 1.09 2.52
CA PHE A 86 6.15 1.70 3.80
C PHE A 86 7.34 2.45 4.39
N SER A 87 7.08 3.40 5.29
CA SER A 87 8.15 4.12 6.00
C SER A 87 8.44 3.45 7.35
N LEU A 88 9.73 3.33 7.69
CA LEU A 88 10.20 2.95 9.03
C LEU A 88 10.12 4.11 10.04
N GLU A 89 9.95 5.33 9.54
CA GLU A 89 9.81 6.54 10.37
C GLU A 89 8.54 6.40 11.23
N LYS A 90 8.60 6.83 12.49
CA LYS A 90 7.39 7.02 13.30
C LYS A 90 6.59 8.21 12.77
N SER A 91 5.28 8.23 13.02
CA SER A 91 4.49 9.38 12.56
C SER A 91 4.83 10.60 13.40
N VAL A 92 5.01 11.74 12.75
CA VAL A 92 5.19 13.03 13.43
C VAL A 92 3.88 13.41 14.10
N ASP A 93 3.93 13.67 15.41
CA ASP A 93 2.78 14.17 16.14
C ASP A 93 2.45 15.58 15.68
N CYS A 94 1.25 15.71 15.12
CA CYS A 94 0.68 16.96 14.69
C CYS A 94 -0.74 17.03 15.24
N ASN A 95 -1.03 18.10 15.98
CA ASN A 95 -2.32 18.36 16.64
C ASN A 95 -3.46 18.66 15.65
N ASN A 96 -3.22 18.46 14.35
CA ASN A 96 -4.21 18.69 13.31
C ASN A 96 -5.09 17.44 13.13
N LYS A 97 -6.39 17.65 12.89
CA LYS A 97 -7.33 16.59 12.52
C LYS A 97 -7.04 16.02 11.13
N GLU A 98 -6.49 16.85 10.25
CA GLU A 98 -6.10 16.42 8.90
C GLU A 98 -4.78 15.64 8.89
N LEU A 99 -4.57 14.85 7.84
CA LEU A 99 -3.35 14.08 7.63
C LEU A 99 -2.37 14.89 6.76
N PRO A 100 -1.41 15.63 7.34
CA PRO A 100 -0.45 16.39 6.55
C PRO A 100 0.49 15.45 5.79
N SER A 101 0.95 15.93 4.63
CA SER A 101 1.91 15.21 3.78
C SER A 101 2.99 16.17 3.30
N LEU A 102 4.25 15.75 3.40
CA LEU A 102 5.37 16.42 2.75
C LEU A 102 5.59 15.74 1.40
N PRO A 103 5.43 16.43 0.24
CA PRO A 103 5.40 15.79 -1.09
C PRO A 103 6.60 14.87 -1.41
N THR A 104 7.75 15.11 -0.81
CA THR A 104 8.95 14.28 -0.98
C THR A 104 8.72 12.82 -0.61
N VAL A 105 7.90 12.53 0.41
CA VAL A 105 7.65 11.17 0.87
C VAL A 105 6.69 10.38 -0.04
N PRO A 106 5.46 10.82 -0.36
CA PRO A 106 4.59 10.09 -1.28
C PRO A 106 5.18 9.98 -2.69
N CYS A 107 5.90 11.01 -3.18
CA CYS A 107 6.59 10.93 -4.47
C CYS A 107 7.66 9.84 -4.47
N ALA A 108 8.51 9.80 -3.44
CA ALA A 108 9.54 8.77 -3.31
C ALA A 108 8.94 7.37 -3.16
N ALA A 109 7.79 7.23 -2.50
CA ALA A 109 7.09 5.95 -2.39
C ALA A 109 6.63 5.42 -3.76
N GLY A 110 6.01 6.27 -4.58
CA GLY A 110 5.61 5.89 -5.95
C GLY A 110 6.80 5.51 -6.83
N ILE A 111 7.89 6.29 -6.78
CA ILE A 111 9.14 5.98 -7.50
C ILE A 111 9.74 4.64 -7.03
N ALA A 112 9.78 4.41 -5.72
CA ALA A 112 10.31 3.17 -5.14
C ALA A 112 9.50 1.95 -5.57
N MET A 113 8.16 2.04 -5.63
CA MET A 113 7.30 0.94 -6.10
C MET A 113 7.65 0.53 -7.53
N VAL A 114 7.77 1.50 -8.45
CA VAL A 114 8.09 1.23 -9.85
C VAL A 114 9.51 0.65 -9.98
N SER A 115 10.48 1.27 -9.32
CA SER A 115 11.88 0.80 -9.31
C SER A 115 11.99 -0.64 -8.79
N TYR A 116 11.27 -0.96 -7.72
CA TYR A 116 11.25 -2.30 -7.15
C TYR A 116 10.59 -3.33 -8.07
N PHE A 117 9.48 -2.97 -8.72
CA PHE A 117 8.84 -3.83 -9.71
C PHE A 117 9.80 -4.17 -10.87
N VAL A 118 10.50 -3.17 -11.41
CA VAL A 118 11.48 -3.37 -12.48
C VAL A 118 12.61 -4.31 -12.03
N LYS A 119 13.06 -4.21 -10.77
CA LYS A 119 14.09 -5.09 -10.21
C LYS A 119 13.63 -6.55 -10.03
N LEU A 120 12.33 -6.78 -9.82
CA LEU A 120 11.74 -8.11 -9.64
C LEU A 120 11.32 -8.78 -10.96
N SER A 121 11.36 -8.06 -12.07
CA SER A 121 10.93 -8.53 -13.40
C SER A 121 12.08 -9.19 -14.15
#